data_AF-A0A483AJR3-F1
#
_entry.id   AF-A0A483AJR3-F1
#
_cell.length_a   1.000
_cell.length_b   1.000
_cell.length_c   1.000
_cell.angle_alpha   90.00
_cell.angle_beta   90.00
_cell.angle_gamma   90.00
#
_symmetry.space_group_name_H-M   'P 1'
#
loop_
_entity.id
_entity.type
_entity.pdbx_description
1 polymer ?
#
loop_
_entity_poly.entity_id
_entity_poly.type
_entity_poly.pdbx_seq_one_letter_code
_entity_poly.pdbx_strand_id
1 'polypeptide(L)'
;MKNMTNTLNKLTKFLAVAIISVSLNAFSSVVLNSHTIAKTFITPVTITNTGVSTVNLAFGKPATQSSNYYETDRYQAPQAVNGDTRGVWYTNSITHTKYEQGAWWQVDLGNQKNIKKIVIYNRTDCCADRLSNYQVSISNKADFSTHIYQQDFHVSPNPKKIIQLDASGKQGRYVRIQLLDKDYLSLAEVQVMGVDPLRFAEMDFSSAHNNFGGFHNAPNYPNLAAFSTLKANGSITAWGDPDAGGTAPSGSGYTKIYSTRTAFAALKADGSITAWGSGSTGAPSDSGYTKIYSTYSAFAALKADGSITAWGVSGRGGSDAPAGNGYTKIYSTAFAFAALKADGSITAWGNPYYGGSDAPDGSDYTKIYSTRTAFAALKADGSIKAWGYGSEGTDAPAGNGYTKIYSTYYAFAALKADGSITAWGDSEYGGSGAPAGNGYTKIYSTGYAFAAVKADGSITAWGDPSRGGTTPASD
;
A
#
# COMPACT_ATOMS: atom_id res chain seq x y z
N MET A 1 -21.12 53.32 -16.11
CA MET A 1 -20.15 52.26 -16.46
C MET A 1 -19.26 51.89 -15.26
N LYS A 2 -19.87 51.53 -14.12
CA LYS A 2 -19.15 51.12 -12.89
C LYS A 2 -19.61 49.75 -12.37
N ASN A 3 -20.34 48.97 -13.19
CA ASN A 3 -21.00 47.71 -12.79
C ASN A 3 -20.81 46.55 -13.78
N MET A 4 -19.73 46.55 -14.56
CA MET A 4 -19.43 45.43 -15.50
C MET A 4 -18.03 44.82 -15.32
N THR A 5 -17.24 45.31 -14.37
CA THR A 5 -15.89 44.80 -14.07
C THR A 5 -15.87 43.85 -12.85
N ASN A 6 -16.99 43.73 -12.12
CA ASN A 6 -17.09 42.86 -10.93
C ASN A 6 -17.72 41.48 -11.17
N THR A 7 -18.17 41.19 -12.39
CA THR A 7 -18.73 39.86 -12.74
C THR A 7 -17.71 38.95 -13.42
N LEU A 8 -16.63 39.51 -13.99
CA LEU A 8 -15.59 38.74 -14.67
C LEU A 8 -14.50 38.19 -13.72
N ASN A 9 -14.35 38.78 -12.52
CA ASN A 9 -13.40 38.31 -11.49
C ASN A 9 -13.99 37.29 -10.50
N LYS A 10 -15.27 36.90 -10.65
CA LYS A 10 -15.89 35.80 -9.89
C LYS A 10 -15.94 34.47 -10.67
N LEU A 11 -15.57 34.44 -11.95
CA LEU A 11 -15.59 33.22 -12.76
C LEU A 11 -14.24 32.47 -12.81
N THR A 12 -13.16 33.03 -12.28
CA THR A 12 -11.81 32.43 -12.26
C THR A 12 -11.46 31.72 -10.95
N LYS A 13 -12.39 31.63 -9.99
CA LYS A 13 -12.22 30.86 -8.75
C LYS A 13 -13.42 29.94 -8.52
N PHE A 14 -13.66 28.99 -9.42
CA PHE A 14 -14.34 27.71 -9.13
C PHE A 14 -14.26 26.84 -10.40
N LEU A 15 -13.12 26.18 -10.60
CA LEU A 15 -13.09 24.94 -11.37
C LEU A 15 -12.49 23.86 -10.45
N ALA A 16 -13.28 23.52 -9.44
CA ALA A 16 -13.15 22.23 -8.79
C ALA A 16 -13.45 21.15 -9.82
N VAL A 17 -12.60 20.13 -9.84
CA VAL A 17 -12.69 18.95 -10.68
C VAL A 17 -14.05 18.27 -10.46
N ALA A 18 -14.99 18.50 -11.37
CA ALA A 18 -16.21 17.73 -11.53
C ALA A 18 -16.10 16.96 -12.85
N ILE A 19 -15.69 15.70 -12.79
CA ILE A 19 -15.76 14.78 -13.93
C ILE A 19 -17.23 14.40 -14.07
N ILE A 20 -17.99 15.22 -14.80
CA ILE A 20 -19.29 14.83 -15.33
C ILE A 20 -19.03 14.15 -16.68
N SER A 21 -19.34 12.88 -16.76
CA SER A 21 -19.49 12.16 -18.03
C SER A 21 -20.64 12.80 -18.82
N VAL A 22 -20.32 13.60 -19.83
CA VAL A 22 -21.30 14.03 -20.85
C VAL A 22 -20.90 13.39 -22.17
N SER A 23 -21.70 12.43 -22.62
CA SER A 23 -21.71 11.99 -24.01
C SER A 23 -22.24 13.13 -24.88
N LEU A 24 -21.40 13.77 -25.68
CA LEU A 24 -21.81 14.75 -26.67
C LEU A 24 -21.68 14.15 -28.07
N ASN A 25 -22.78 13.54 -28.53
CA ASN A 25 -23.09 13.45 -29.95
C ASN A 25 -24.02 14.63 -30.29
N ALA A 26 -23.47 15.74 -30.77
CA ALA A 26 -24.18 16.71 -31.61
C ALA A 26 -23.19 17.74 -32.17
N PHE A 27 -23.03 17.76 -33.49
CA PHE A 27 -22.38 18.84 -34.21
C PHE A 27 -23.26 20.10 -34.18
N SER A 28 -22.66 21.26 -33.95
CA SER A 28 -23.18 22.55 -34.42
C SER A 28 -22.00 23.48 -34.67
N SER A 29 -21.83 23.87 -35.93
CA SER A 29 -20.79 24.77 -36.43
C SER A 29 -20.99 26.19 -35.91
N VAL A 30 -19.95 26.76 -35.28
CA VAL A 30 -19.82 28.21 -35.09
C VAL A 30 -18.73 28.70 -36.04
N VAL A 31 -19.13 29.47 -37.06
CA VAL A 31 -18.20 30.21 -37.93
C VAL A 31 -17.84 31.51 -37.21
N LEU A 32 -16.56 31.65 -36.86
CA LEU A 32 -15.97 32.95 -36.51
C LEU A 32 -15.04 33.38 -37.64
N ASN A 33 -15.27 34.59 -38.14
CA ASN A 33 -14.61 35.15 -39.30
C ASN A 33 -13.09 35.28 -39.11
N SER A 34 -12.39 34.95 -40.20
CA SER A 34 -11.01 35.29 -40.54
C SER A 34 -9.98 35.08 -39.44
N HIS A 35 -9.45 33.85 -39.29
CA HIS A 35 -8.03 33.55 -39.06
C HIS A 35 -7.81 32.07 -39.42
N THR A 36 -6.93 31.80 -40.38
CA THR A 36 -6.60 30.46 -40.84
C THR A 36 -5.82 29.71 -39.75
N ILE A 37 -6.49 28.83 -39.00
CA ILE A 37 -5.81 27.87 -38.10
C ILE A 37 -5.68 26.55 -38.86
N ALA A 38 -4.44 26.05 -38.96
CA ALA A 38 -4.16 24.74 -39.55
C ALA A 38 -5.02 23.67 -38.86
N LYS A 39 -5.75 22.87 -39.65
CA LYS A 39 -6.54 21.74 -39.15
C LYS A 39 -5.61 20.69 -38.56
N THR A 40 -5.44 20.69 -37.25
CA THR A 40 -4.93 19.53 -36.53
C THR A 40 -6.05 18.51 -36.44
N PHE A 41 -5.99 17.46 -37.26
CA PHE A 41 -6.86 16.31 -37.14
C PHE A 41 -6.51 15.59 -35.83
N ILE A 42 -7.29 15.81 -34.78
CA ILE A 42 -7.26 14.92 -33.61
C ILE A 42 -8.05 13.68 -34.00
N THR A 43 -7.35 12.67 -34.52
CA THR A 43 -7.91 11.32 -34.62
C THR A 43 -8.28 10.88 -33.20
N PRO A 44 -9.56 10.54 -32.92
CA PRO A 44 -9.92 9.94 -31.65
C PRO A 44 -9.21 8.59 -31.56
N VAL A 45 -8.14 8.54 -30.76
CA VAL A 45 -7.49 7.28 -30.41
C VAL A 45 -8.47 6.54 -29.51
N THR A 46 -9.14 5.55 -30.08
CA THR A 46 -9.82 4.53 -29.26
C THR A 46 -8.71 3.77 -28.55
N ILE A 47 -8.46 4.10 -27.28
CA ILE A 47 -7.56 3.30 -26.44
C ILE A 47 -8.28 1.98 -26.15
N THR A 48 -8.15 1.02 -27.06
CA THR A 48 -8.46 -0.38 -26.77
C THR A 48 -7.42 -0.85 -25.76
N ASN A 49 -7.80 -0.82 -24.49
CA ASN A 49 -7.01 -1.23 -23.34
C ASN A 49 -6.72 -2.74 -23.42
N THR A 50 -5.77 -3.10 -24.28
CA THR A 50 -5.33 -4.47 -24.55
C THR A 50 -3.97 -4.64 -23.88
N GLY A 51 -3.97 -5.28 -22.70
CA GLY A 51 -2.74 -5.77 -22.08
C GLY A 51 -2.37 -5.26 -20.68
N VAL A 52 -3.31 -4.72 -19.88
CA VAL A 52 -3.01 -4.53 -18.45
C VAL A 52 -3.02 -5.88 -17.74
N SER A 53 -1.92 -6.27 -17.12
CA SER A 53 -1.88 -7.46 -16.26
C SER A 53 -2.86 -7.29 -15.10
N THR A 54 -3.76 -8.26 -14.93
CA THR A 54 -4.74 -8.24 -13.85
C THR A 54 -4.05 -8.52 -12.51
N VAL A 55 -4.32 -7.70 -11.50
CA VAL A 55 -3.83 -7.90 -10.11
C VAL A 55 -4.96 -8.42 -9.22
N ASN A 56 -4.64 -9.12 -8.13
CA ASN A 56 -5.63 -9.47 -7.10
C ASN A 56 -5.96 -8.22 -6.28
N LEU A 57 -7.10 -7.60 -6.60
CA LEU A 57 -7.61 -6.38 -5.97
C LEU A 57 -8.11 -6.62 -4.54
N ALA A 58 -8.42 -7.87 -4.19
CA ALA A 58 -8.93 -8.24 -2.88
C ALA A 58 -7.81 -8.49 -1.84
N PHE A 59 -6.56 -8.71 -2.28
CA PHE A 59 -5.45 -9.04 -1.39
C PHE A 59 -5.25 -8.00 -0.28
N GLY A 60 -5.36 -8.44 0.98
CA GLY A 60 -5.23 -7.62 2.18
C GLY A 60 -6.36 -6.62 2.40
N LYS A 61 -7.48 -6.71 1.66
CA LYS A 61 -8.60 -5.78 1.79
C LYS A 61 -9.54 -6.14 2.95
N PRO A 62 -10.29 -5.16 3.49
CA PRO A 62 -11.31 -5.45 4.47
C PRO A 62 -12.35 -6.44 3.92
N ALA A 63 -12.56 -7.53 4.65
CA ALA A 63 -13.56 -8.54 4.35
C ALA A 63 -14.42 -8.82 5.58
N THR A 64 -15.68 -9.16 5.35
CA THR A 64 -16.68 -9.51 6.37
C THR A 64 -17.44 -10.76 5.96
N GLN A 65 -18.07 -11.40 6.93
CA GLN A 65 -18.93 -12.57 6.72
C GLN A 65 -20.16 -12.48 7.62
N SER A 66 -21.23 -13.18 7.23
CA SER A 66 -22.53 -13.14 7.90
C SER A 66 -22.46 -13.52 9.38
N SER A 67 -21.59 -14.46 9.72
CA SER A 67 -21.35 -14.90 11.09
C SER A 67 -19.99 -15.59 11.20
N ASN A 68 -19.52 -15.77 12.43
CA ASN A 68 -18.29 -16.51 12.73
C ASN A 68 -18.64 -17.81 13.47
N TYR A 69 -18.14 -18.96 13.01
CA TYR A 69 -18.44 -20.26 13.63
C TYR A 69 -18.08 -20.31 15.13
N TYR A 70 -16.89 -19.79 15.46
CA TYR A 70 -16.42 -19.60 16.83
C TYR A 70 -16.02 -18.14 17.07
N GLU A 71 -16.06 -17.70 18.33
CA GLU A 71 -15.43 -16.46 18.80
C GLU A 71 -13.90 -16.62 18.89
N THR A 72 -13.29 -17.09 17.79
CA THR A 72 -11.84 -17.22 17.63
C THR A 72 -11.40 -16.34 16.48
N ASP A 73 -10.18 -15.83 16.54
CA ASP A 73 -9.51 -15.12 15.44
C ASP A 73 -9.17 -16.01 14.23
N ARG A 74 -9.31 -17.34 14.35
CA ARG A 74 -8.76 -18.33 13.42
C ARG A 74 -9.60 -18.69 12.18
N TYR A 75 -10.79 -18.14 11.97
CA TYR A 75 -11.62 -18.47 10.77
C TYR A 75 -12.42 -17.27 10.27
N GLN A 76 -11.82 -16.09 10.42
CA GLN A 76 -12.44 -14.81 10.13
C GLN A 76 -12.39 -14.49 8.63
N ALA A 77 -13.31 -13.64 8.18
CA ALA A 77 -13.41 -13.25 6.76
C ALA A 77 -12.08 -12.81 6.09
N PRO A 78 -11.14 -12.11 6.77
CA PRO A 78 -9.86 -11.74 6.17
C PRO A 78 -8.96 -12.92 5.74
N GLN A 79 -9.22 -14.15 6.20
CA GLN A 79 -8.42 -15.31 5.77
C GLN A 79 -8.60 -15.59 4.28
N ALA A 80 -9.74 -15.28 3.67
CA ALA A 80 -9.96 -15.46 2.24
C ALA A 80 -9.37 -14.34 1.35
N VAL A 81 -8.56 -13.45 1.91
CA VAL A 81 -7.87 -12.37 1.17
C VAL A 81 -6.41 -12.22 1.58
N ASN A 82 -5.84 -13.23 2.24
CA ASN A 82 -4.46 -13.19 2.75
C ASN A 82 -3.46 -13.78 1.74
N GLY A 83 -3.94 -14.35 0.63
CA GLY A 83 -3.12 -14.96 -0.43
C GLY A 83 -2.78 -16.44 -0.23
N ASP A 84 -3.23 -17.06 0.86
CA ASP A 84 -3.06 -18.49 1.13
C ASP A 84 -4.19 -19.29 0.50
N THR A 85 -3.89 -20.05 -0.55
CA THR A 85 -4.89 -20.83 -1.28
C THR A 85 -5.14 -22.22 -0.70
N ARG A 86 -4.55 -22.57 0.46
CA ARG A 86 -4.69 -23.90 1.05
C ARG A 86 -6.05 -24.05 1.71
N GLY A 87 -6.89 -24.94 1.18
CA GLY A 87 -8.19 -25.27 1.77
C GLY A 87 -8.09 -26.25 2.93
N VAL A 88 -7.32 -25.94 3.98
CA VAL A 88 -7.08 -26.84 5.12
C VAL A 88 -7.47 -26.14 6.43
N TRP A 89 -8.31 -26.78 7.25
CA TRP A 89 -8.82 -26.22 8.50
C TRP A 89 -7.72 -25.92 9.52
N TYR A 90 -6.84 -26.90 9.78
CA TYR A 90 -5.84 -26.80 10.85
C TYR A 90 -4.72 -25.80 10.59
N THR A 91 -4.65 -25.22 9.39
CA THR A 91 -3.62 -24.24 9.01
C THR A 91 -4.06 -22.78 9.10
N ASN A 92 -5.26 -22.50 9.66
CA ASN A 92 -5.80 -21.12 9.77
C ASN A 92 -5.89 -20.42 8.40
N SER A 93 -6.11 -21.20 7.34
CA SER A 93 -6.09 -20.73 5.94
C SER A 93 -7.48 -20.73 5.31
N ILE A 94 -8.55 -20.77 6.13
CA ILE A 94 -9.92 -20.72 5.64
C ILE A 94 -10.80 -19.79 6.48
N THR A 95 -11.89 -19.34 5.89
CA THR A 95 -13.03 -18.72 6.56
C THR A 95 -14.04 -19.79 7.00
N HIS A 96 -14.86 -19.49 8.01
CA HIS A 96 -15.97 -20.38 8.39
C HIS A 96 -17.11 -19.66 9.11
N THR A 97 -18.31 -19.70 8.53
CA THR A 97 -19.53 -19.13 9.13
C THR A 97 -20.19 -20.10 10.10
N LYS A 98 -21.24 -19.66 10.81
CA LYS A 98 -22.20 -20.57 11.47
C LYS A 98 -23.06 -21.27 10.42
N TYR A 99 -23.79 -22.29 10.87
CA TYR A 99 -24.81 -22.97 10.06
C TYR A 99 -26.04 -22.09 9.95
N GLU A 100 -26.23 -21.45 8.80
CA GLU A 100 -27.30 -20.47 8.62
C GLU A 100 -27.79 -20.39 7.19
N GLN A 101 -29.03 -19.93 7.03
CA GLN A 101 -29.64 -19.77 5.71
C GLN A 101 -28.95 -18.61 4.99
N GLY A 102 -28.42 -18.89 3.80
CA GLY A 102 -27.83 -17.85 2.97
C GLY A 102 -26.57 -17.22 3.56
N ALA A 103 -25.74 -18.02 4.26
CA ALA A 103 -24.44 -17.60 4.78
C ALA A 103 -23.60 -16.94 3.69
N TRP A 104 -22.92 -15.84 4.00
CA TRP A 104 -22.18 -15.06 3.00
C TRP A 104 -20.83 -14.57 3.49
N TRP A 105 -19.95 -14.36 2.52
CA TRP A 105 -18.65 -13.71 2.66
C TRP A 105 -18.54 -12.57 1.65
N GLN A 106 -17.91 -11.46 2.03
CA GLN A 106 -17.81 -10.26 1.21
C GLN A 106 -16.48 -9.53 1.41
N VAL A 107 -15.96 -8.93 0.34
CA VAL A 107 -14.81 -8.02 0.37
C VAL A 107 -15.17 -6.62 -0.13
N ASP A 108 -14.62 -5.60 0.52
CA ASP A 108 -14.63 -4.20 0.07
C ASP A 108 -13.29 -3.86 -0.61
N LEU A 109 -13.33 -3.57 -1.91
CA LEU A 109 -12.14 -3.21 -2.68
C LEU A 109 -11.64 -1.78 -2.38
N GLY A 110 -12.40 -1.00 -1.61
CA GLY A 110 -12.15 0.39 -1.20
C GLY A 110 -12.84 1.41 -2.09
N ASN A 111 -12.78 1.23 -3.41
CA ASN A 111 -13.51 2.03 -4.40
C ASN A 111 -13.90 1.17 -5.61
N GLN A 112 -14.56 1.76 -6.61
CA GLN A 112 -14.97 1.04 -7.82
C GLN A 112 -13.73 0.59 -8.61
N LYS A 113 -13.65 -0.70 -8.89
CA LYS A 113 -12.58 -1.32 -9.67
C LYS A 113 -13.14 -1.99 -10.91
N ASN A 114 -12.33 -2.10 -11.95
CA ASN A 114 -12.67 -2.90 -13.12
C ASN A 114 -12.29 -4.37 -12.88
N ILE A 115 -13.27 -5.18 -12.53
CA ILE A 115 -13.10 -6.61 -12.24
C ILE A 115 -13.15 -7.38 -13.55
N LYS A 116 -12.15 -8.21 -13.81
CA LYS A 116 -12.03 -9.05 -15.02
C LYS A 116 -12.28 -10.52 -14.75
N LYS A 117 -11.91 -10.99 -13.56
CA LYS A 117 -11.96 -12.42 -13.20
C LYS A 117 -12.10 -12.56 -11.69
N ILE A 118 -12.88 -13.54 -11.25
CA ILE A 118 -12.97 -13.92 -9.83
C ILE A 118 -12.50 -15.37 -9.73
N VAL A 119 -11.60 -15.65 -8.80
CA VAL A 119 -11.13 -17.01 -8.50
C VAL A 119 -11.49 -17.35 -7.08
N ILE A 120 -12.26 -18.40 -6.89
CA ILE A 120 -12.72 -18.86 -5.58
C ILE A 120 -12.01 -20.17 -5.27
N TYR A 121 -11.19 -20.18 -4.23
CA TYR A 121 -10.56 -21.38 -3.69
C TYR A 121 -11.42 -21.89 -2.52
N ASN A 122 -11.81 -23.15 -2.60
CA ASN A 122 -12.67 -23.81 -1.63
C ASN A 122 -11.83 -24.46 -0.52
N ARG A 123 -12.50 -24.84 0.57
CA ARG A 123 -11.99 -25.82 1.53
C ARG A 123 -11.87 -27.19 0.84
N THR A 124 -10.80 -27.93 1.13
CA THR A 124 -10.44 -29.18 0.43
C THR A 124 -10.05 -30.33 1.34
N ASP A 125 -9.73 -30.09 2.61
CA ASP A 125 -9.35 -31.10 3.61
C ASP A 125 -10.52 -32.00 4.05
N CYS A 126 -11.72 -31.43 4.08
CA CYS A 126 -13.00 -32.13 4.12
C CYS A 126 -14.05 -31.17 3.58
N CYS A 127 -15.28 -31.67 3.40
CA CYS A 127 -16.44 -30.79 3.42
C CYS A 127 -16.52 -29.80 2.23
N ALA A 128 -15.82 -30.10 1.12
CA ALA A 128 -15.81 -29.29 -0.10
C ALA A 128 -17.22 -29.18 -0.72
N ASP A 129 -18.08 -30.17 -0.46
CA ASP A 129 -19.48 -30.26 -0.87
C ASP A 129 -20.37 -29.14 -0.29
N ARG A 130 -19.95 -28.47 0.80
CA ARG A 130 -20.72 -27.38 1.41
C ARG A 130 -20.83 -26.12 0.54
N LEU A 131 -19.87 -25.89 -0.35
CA LEU A 131 -19.93 -24.81 -1.36
C LEU A 131 -20.55 -25.32 -2.67
N SER A 132 -21.60 -26.13 -2.61
CA SER A 132 -22.24 -26.71 -3.80
C SER A 132 -23.33 -25.83 -4.38
N ASN A 133 -24.03 -25.02 -3.59
CA ASN A 133 -25.13 -24.17 -4.06
C ASN A 133 -24.96 -22.72 -3.61
N TYR A 134 -24.38 -21.87 -4.47
CA TYR A 134 -23.96 -20.53 -4.11
C TYR A 134 -24.07 -19.53 -5.27
N GLN A 135 -24.20 -18.27 -4.91
CA GLN A 135 -24.24 -17.12 -5.79
C GLN A 135 -22.98 -16.28 -5.66
N VAL A 136 -22.52 -15.74 -6.79
CA VAL A 136 -21.42 -14.77 -6.84
C VAL A 136 -21.94 -13.46 -7.42
N SER A 137 -21.73 -12.40 -6.66
CA SER A 137 -22.30 -11.08 -6.93
C SER A 137 -21.25 -9.98 -6.90
N ILE A 138 -21.45 -8.95 -7.73
CA ILE A 138 -20.66 -7.71 -7.73
C ILE A 138 -21.61 -6.52 -7.53
N SER A 139 -21.28 -5.61 -6.62
CA SER A 139 -22.09 -4.42 -6.35
C SER A 139 -21.25 -3.17 -6.07
N ASN A 140 -21.89 -2.01 -6.13
CA ASN A 140 -21.37 -0.74 -5.61
C ASN A 140 -21.89 -0.45 -4.19
N LYS A 141 -22.85 -1.22 -3.69
CA LYS A 141 -23.48 -1.06 -2.39
C LYS A 141 -23.12 -2.24 -1.48
N ALA A 142 -22.75 -1.95 -0.24
CA ALA A 142 -22.31 -2.97 0.71
C ALA A 142 -23.44 -3.94 1.10
N ASP A 143 -24.70 -3.52 0.99
CA ASP A 143 -25.89 -4.32 1.28
C ASP A 143 -26.30 -5.25 0.12
N PHE A 144 -25.73 -5.07 -1.07
CA PHE A 144 -26.11 -5.78 -2.29
C PHE A 144 -27.60 -5.60 -2.68
N SER A 145 -28.19 -4.45 -2.34
CA SER A 145 -29.51 -4.03 -2.85
C SER A 145 -29.57 -3.92 -4.38
N THR A 146 -28.41 -3.75 -5.03
CA THR A 146 -28.25 -3.71 -6.48
C THR A 146 -27.10 -4.62 -6.90
N HIS A 147 -27.23 -5.19 -8.10
CA HIS A 147 -26.26 -6.14 -8.65
C HIS A 147 -25.78 -5.67 -10.02
N ILE A 148 -24.47 -5.59 -10.18
CA ILE A 148 -23.79 -5.31 -11.46
C ILE A 148 -23.51 -6.62 -12.20
N TYR A 149 -23.29 -7.67 -11.41
CA TYR A 149 -23.14 -9.03 -11.85
C TYR A 149 -23.71 -9.93 -10.77
N GLN A 150 -24.36 -11.01 -11.19
CA GLN A 150 -24.93 -12.04 -10.33
C GLN A 150 -24.99 -13.33 -11.13
N GLN A 151 -24.49 -14.42 -10.57
CA GLN A 151 -24.61 -15.74 -11.16
C GLN A 151 -24.64 -16.81 -10.08
N ASP A 152 -25.51 -17.80 -10.27
CA ASP A 152 -25.66 -18.96 -9.40
C ASP A 152 -24.81 -20.13 -9.91
N PHE A 153 -24.31 -20.92 -8.97
CA PHE A 153 -23.45 -22.08 -9.18
C PHE A 153 -23.95 -23.23 -8.33
N HIS A 154 -24.09 -24.40 -8.96
CA HIS A 154 -24.64 -25.62 -8.34
C HIS A 154 -23.62 -26.76 -8.29
N VAL A 155 -22.32 -26.44 -8.29
CA VAL A 155 -21.22 -27.41 -8.22
C VAL A 155 -20.10 -26.87 -7.33
N SER A 156 -19.64 -27.70 -6.39
CA SER A 156 -18.54 -27.36 -5.51
C SER A 156 -17.22 -27.14 -6.25
N PRO A 157 -16.53 -26.01 -6.01
CA PRO A 157 -15.17 -25.83 -6.51
C PRO A 157 -14.21 -26.83 -5.83
N ASN A 158 -13.37 -27.53 -6.61
CA ASN A 158 -12.35 -28.41 -6.06
C ASN A 158 -11.07 -28.41 -6.94
N PRO A 159 -9.96 -27.78 -6.51
CA PRO A 159 -9.87 -26.87 -5.36
C PRO A 159 -10.49 -25.50 -5.63
N LYS A 160 -10.74 -25.13 -6.91
CA LYS A 160 -11.13 -23.76 -7.26
C LYS A 160 -12.11 -23.63 -8.42
N LYS A 161 -12.81 -22.50 -8.45
CA LYS A 161 -13.67 -22.05 -9.55
C LYS A 161 -13.12 -20.75 -10.10
N ILE A 162 -12.98 -20.69 -11.42
CA ILE A 162 -12.63 -19.45 -12.13
C ILE A 162 -13.89 -18.94 -12.82
N ILE A 163 -14.24 -17.70 -12.53
CA ILE A 163 -15.32 -16.95 -13.17
C ILE A 163 -14.67 -15.89 -14.02
N GLN A 164 -14.69 -16.08 -15.33
CA GLN A 164 -14.24 -15.09 -16.29
C GLN A 164 -15.40 -14.14 -16.60
N LEU A 165 -15.17 -12.84 -16.48
CA LEU A 165 -16.13 -11.83 -16.90
C LEU A 165 -15.90 -11.48 -18.36
N ASP A 166 -16.82 -10.73 -18.96
CA ASP A 166 -16.70 -10.28 -20.35
C ASP A 166 -15.43 -9.45 -20.60
N ALA A 167 -15.10 -9.24 -21.89
CA ALA A 167 -13.88 -8.52 -22.28
C ALA A 167 -13.81 -7.10 -21.67
N SER A 168 -14.95 -6.44 -21.45
CA SER A 168 -15.06 -5.14 -20.78
C SER A 168 -14.82 -5.20 -19.27
N GLY A 169 -15.06 -6.34 -18.63
CA GLY A 169 -15.08 -6.48 -17.18
C GLY A 169 -16.33 -5.86 -16.55
N LYS A 170 -16.42 -5.92 -15.22
CA LYS A 170 -17.50 -5.32 -14.44
C LYS A 170 -16.92 -4.27 -13.48
N GLN A 171 -17.45 -3.05 -13.54
CA GLN A 171 -17.08 -1.97 -12.62
C GLN A 171 -17.81 -2.14 -11.30
N GLY A 172 -17.12 -2.50 -10.22
CA GLY A 172 -17.75 -2.73 -8.91
C GLY A 172 -16.79 -2.50 -7.75
N ARG A 173 -17.35 -2.24 -6.56
CA ARG A 173 -16.59 -2.04 -5.31
C ARG A 173 -16.60 -3.27 -4.40
N TYR A 174 -17.71 -4.00 -4.37
CA TYR A 174 -17.89 -5.15 -3.49
C TYR A 174 -18.05 -6.43 -4.30
N VAL A 175 -17.49 -7.51 -3.79
CA VAL A 175 -17.73 -8.88 -4.27
C VAL A 175 -18.25 -9.72 -3.11
N ARG A 176 -19.33 -10.48 -3.35
CA ARG A 176 -19.94 -11.37 -2.35
C ARG A 176 -20.07 -12.79 -2.90
N ILE A 177 -19.75 -13.76 -2.06
CA ILE A 177 -20.05 -15.18 -2.24
C ILE A 177 -21.10 -15.54 -1.20
N GLN A 178 -22.26 -16.03 -1.62
CA GLN A 178 -23.40 -16.29 -0.73
C GLN A 178 -24.01 -17.65 -1.04
N LEU A 179 -24.25 -18.48 -0.03
CA LEU A 179 -25.01 -19.70 -0.20
C LEU A 179 -26.46 -19.39 -0.58
N LEU A 180 -27.09 -20.26 -1.37
CA LEU A 180 -28.53 -20.18 -1.65
C LEU A 180 -29.34 -21.01 -0.65
N ASP A 181 -28.70 -21.98 0.00
CA ASP A 181 -29.29 -22.88 0.98
C ASP A 181 -28.81 -22.57 2.41
N LYS A 182 -29.25 -23.41 3.36
CA LYS A 182 -28.79 -23.41 4.74
C LYS A 182 -27.61 -24.35 4.93
N ASP A 183 -26.41 -23.79 5.01
CA ASP A 183 -25.19 -24.53 5.35
C ASP A 183 -24.10 -23.62 5.95
N TYR A 184 -22.94 -24.19 6.24
CA TYR A 184 -21.71 -23.47 6.57
C TYR A 184 -20.99 -23.01 5.29
N LEU A 185 -20.66 -21.73 5.21
CA LEU A 185 -19.77 -21.22 4.17
C LEU A 185 -18.32 -21.28 4.65
N SER A 186 -17.43 -21.87 3.85
CA SER A 186 -15.99 -21.88 4.10
C SER A 186 -15.21 -21.67 2.81
N LEU A 187 -14.28 -20.72 2.82
CA LEU A 187 -13.48 -20.33 1.66
C LEU A 187 -12.00 -20.30 2.05
N ALA A 188 -11.13 -20.78 1.18
CA ALA A 188 -9.68 -20.67 1.38
C ALA A 188 -9.17 -19.29 0.94
N GLU A 189 -9.53 -18.87 -0.27
CA GLU A 189 -9.10 -17.58 -0.84
C GLU A 189 -10.11 -17.14 -1.91
N VAL A 190 -10.38 -15.84 -1.99
CA VAL A 190 -11.13 -15.21 -3.08
C VAL A 190 -10.26 -14.15 -3.74
N GLN A 191 -9.80 -14.45 -4.94
CA GLN A 191 -8.99 -13.52 -5.73
C GLN A 191 -9.92 -12.73 -6.67
N VAL A 192 -9.96 -11.42 -6.51
CA VAL A 192 -10.70 -10.51 -7.39
C VAL A 192 -9.70 -9.88 -8.36
N MET A 193 -9.59 -10.46 -9.54
CA MET A 193 -8.59 -10.11 -10.53
C MET A 193 -9.12 -9.00 -11.43
N GLY A 194 -8.43 -7.86 -11.48
CA GLY A 194 -8.89 -6.72 -12.26
C GLY A 194 -7.80 -5.71 -12.55
N VAL A 195 -8.21 -4.60 -13.16
CA VAL A 195 -7.34 -3.46 -13.44
C VAL A 195 -7.72 -2.30 -12.53
N ASP A 196 -6.73 -1.69 -11.90
CA ASP A 196 -6.90 -0.49 -11.09
C ASP A 196 -6.47 0.73 -11.93
N PRO A 197 -7.41 1.53 -12.48
CA PRO A 197 -7.07 2.65 -13.37
C PRO A 197 -6.35 3.79 -12.65
N LEU A 198 -6.43 3.83 -11.31
CA LEU A 198 -5.88 4.88 -10.48
C LEU A 198 -4.99 4.24 -9.43
N ARG A 199 -3.76 3.91 -9.82
CA ARG A 199 -2.72 3.50 -8.88
C ARG A 199 -2.15 4.71 -8.12
N PHE A 200 -3.02 5.52 -7.54
CA PHE A 200 -2.66 6.30 -6.36
C PHE A 200 -3.00 5.38 -5.19
N ALA A 201 -1.99 4.68 -4.66
CA ALA A 201 -2.20 4.08 -3.35
C ALA A 201 -2.54 5.25 -2.42
N GLU A 202 -3.73 5.23 -1.80
CA GLU A 202 -4.03 6.11 -0.67
C GLU A 202 -3.01 5.76 0.43
N MET A 203 -1.87 6.44 0.38
CA MET A 203 -0.79 6.28 1.33
C MET A 203 -0.81 7.49 2.22
N ASP A 204 -1.33 7.32 3.43
CA ASP A 204 -1.09 8.29 4.48
C ASP A 204 0.41 8.34 4.83
N PHE A 205 0.82 9.46 5.43
CA PHE A 205 2.21 9.77 5.74
C PHE A 205 2.87 8.69 6.62
N SER A 206 2.11 8.10 7.55
CA SER A 206 2.56 7.01 8.42
C SER A 206 2.77 5.70 7.65
N SER A 207 1.87 5.39 6.71
CA SER A 207 1.95 4.22 5.85
C SER A 207 3.13 4.31 4.90
N ALA A 208 3.44 5.50 4.38
CA ALA A 208 4.64 5.77 3.59
C ALA A 208 5.93 5.43 4.37
N HIS A 209 6.03 5.77 5.66
CA HIS A 209 7.20 5.39 6.48
C HIS A 209 7.20 3.91 6.92
N ASN A 210 6.06 3.38 7.37
CA ASN A 210 6.03 2.14 8.17
C ASN A 210 5.65 0.87 7.40
N ASN A 211 4.95 1.00 6.27
CA ASN A 211 4.42 -0.16 5.53
C ASN A 211 5.26 -0.52 4.29
N PHE A 212 6.04 0.43 3.77
CA PHE A 212 6.91 0.22 2.62
C PHE A 212 8.39 0.06 2.97
N GLY A 213 8.73 0.15 4.26
CA GLY A 213 10.10 0.05 4.77
C GLY A 213 10.87 1.38 4.65
N GLY A 214 10.24 2.53 4.88
CA GLY A 214 10.85 3.86 4.76
C GLY A 214 10.06 4.78 3.82
N PHE A 215 10.06 6.10 4.12
CA PHE A 215 9.24 7.13 3.44
C PHE A 215 9.32 7.12 1.92
N HIS A 216 10.50 6.85 1.37
CA HIS A 216 10.77 6.87 -0.07
C HIS A 216 10.56 5.53 -0.78
N ASN A 217 10.16 4.49 -0.03
CA ASN A 217 9.81 3.18 -0.60
C ASN A 217 8.35 3.09 -1.01
N ALA A 218 7.61 4.17 -0.81
CA ALA A 218 6.28 4.41 -1.33
C ALA A 218 6.25 4.33 -2.87
N PRO A 219 5.39 3.49 -3.48
CA PRO A 219 5.22 3.50 -4.93
C PRO A 219 4.76 4.88 -5.43
N ASN A 220 5.36 5.33 -6.55
CA ASN A 220 4.99 6.53 -7.31
C ASN A 220 5.35 7.89 -6.68
N TYR A 221 6.40 7.96 -5.86
CA TYR A 221 6.90 9.26 -5.38
C TYR A 221 7.65 10.01 -6.52
N PRO A 222 7.29 11.26 -6.84
CA PRO A 222 8.16 12.12 -7.62
C PRO A 222 9.42 12.44 -6.82
N ASN A 223 10.56 12.60 -7.48
CA ASN A 223 11.72 13.10 -6.76
C ASN A 223 11.67 14.63 -6.63
N LEU A 224 12.72 15.29 -6.11
CA LEU A 224 12.66 16.72 -5.83
C LEU A 224 12.50 17.61 -7.07
N ALA A 225 12.89 17.13 -8.25
CA ALA A 225 12.96 17.95 -9.46
C ALA A 225 12.46 17.26 -10.74
N ALA A 226 12.02 16.00 -10.66
CA ALA A 226 11.54 15.23 -11.80
C ALA A 226 10.40 14.27 -11.44
N PHE A 227 9.60 13.96 -12.44
CA PHE A 227 8.53 12.97 -12.41
C PHE A 227 8.88 11.80 -13.31
N SER A 228 8.47 10.61 -12.92
CA SER A 228 8.53 9.42 -13.77
C SER A 228 7.27 8.57 -13.58
N THR A 229 6.75 8.05 -14.69
CA THR A 229 5.55 7.20 -14.70
C THR A 229 5.71 6.00 -15.59
N LEU A 230 5.10 4.89 -15.18
CA LEU A 230 5.05 3.64 -15.90
C LEU A 230 3.80 3.60 -16.79
N LYS A 231 4.01 3.46 -18.11
CA LYS A 231 2.91 3.25 -19.06
C LYS A 231 2.44 1.80 -19.03
N ALA A 232 1.19 1.58 -19.45
CA ALA A 232 0.59 0.24 -19.50
C ALA A 232 1.37 -0.77 -20.37
N ASN A 233 2.08 -0.29 -21.40
CA ASN A 233 2.97 -1.10 -22.24
C ASN A 233 4.33 -1.41 -21.58
N GLY A 234 4.53 -1.05 -20.31
CA GLY A 234 5.75 -1.28 -19.56
C GLY A 234 6.91 -0.34 -19.92
N SER A 235 6.69 0.70 -20.74
CA SER A 235 7.71 1.75 -21.00
C SER A 235 7.57 2.92 -20.02
N ILE A 236 8.60 3.75 -19.91
CA ILE A 236 8.63 4.88 -18.97
C ILE A 236 8.43 6.21 -19.71
N THR A 237 7.74 7.14 -19.07
CA THR A 237 7.75 8.57 -19.43
C THR A 237 8.29 9.34 -18.22
N ALA A 238 9.17 10.30 -18.46
CA ALA A 238 9.71 11.18 -17.43
C ALA A 238 9.73 12.63 -17.95
N TRP A 239 9.65 13.58 -17.03
CA TRP A 239 9.77 15.01 -17.31
C TRP A 239 10.27 15.75 -16.07
N GLY A 240 10.88 16.92 -16.27
CA GLY A 240 11.53 17.71 -15.22
C GLY A 240 13.02 17.87 -15.49
N ASP A 241 13.80 18.10 -14.44
CA ASP A 241 15.26 18.26 -14.52
C ASP A 241 15.93 16.98 -15.07
N PRO A 242 16.64 17.04 -16.22
CA PRO A 242 17.34 15.90 -16.80
C PRO A 242 18.32 15.23 -15.83
N ASP A 243 19.02 16.01 -15.00
CA ASP A 243 19.99 15.49 -14.03
C ASP A 243 19.31 14.77 -12.88
N ALA A 244 18.08 15.15 -12.56
CA ALA A 244 17.23 14.42 -11.60
C ALA A 244 16.50 13.23 -12.24
N GLY A 245 16.78 12.88 -13.50
CA GLY A 245 16.10 11.79 -14.20
C GLY A 245 14.79 12.19 -14.90
N GLY A 246 14.65 13.47 -15.24
CA GLY A 246 13.58 14.01 -16.08
C GLY A 246 13.61 13.49 -17.53
N THR A 247 14.68 12.79 -17.93
CA THR A 247 14.78 12.09 -19.21
C THR A 247 14.57 10.59 -19.00
N ALA A 248 13.53 10.02 -19.59
CA ALA A 248 13.19 8.61 -19.41
C ALA A 248 14.25 7.68 -20.02
N PRO A 249 14.52 6.51 -19.41
CA PRO A 249 15.33 5.48 -20.04
C PRO A 249 14.58 4.90 -21.25
N SER A 250 15.35 4.41 -22.23
CA SER A 250 14.80 3.64 -23.33
C SER A 250 14.36 2.24 -22.87
N GLY A 251 13.43 1.63 -23.61
CA GLY A 251 12.98 0.26 -23.35
C GLY A 251 11.56 0.15 -22.79
N SER A 252 11.17 -1.10 -22.54
CA SER A 252 9.85 -1.48 -22.02
C SER A 252 9.96 -2.72 -21.11
N GLY A 253 8.81 -3.22 -20.62
CA GLY A 253 8.75 -4.38 -19.71
C GLY A 253 9.02 -4.04 -18.23
N TYR A 254 9.09 -2.75 -17.89
CA TYR A 254 9.16 -2.30 -16.50
C TYR A 254 7.83 -2.55 -15.78
N THR A 255 7.90 -2.86 -14.49
CA THR A 255 6.73 -3.23 -13.65
C THR A 255 6.59 -2.32 -12.43
N LYS A 256 7.69 -1.69 -11.99
CA LYS A 256 7.75 -0.78 -10.84
C LYS A 256 8.82 0.28 -11.07
N ILE A 257 8.60 1.47 -10.51
CA ILE A 257 9.55 2.58 -10.48
C ILE A 257 9.75 2.98 -9.02
N TYR A 258 10.99 3.31 -8.69
CA TYR A 258 11.48 3.72 -7.39
C TYR A 258 12.28 5.01 -7.56
N SER A 259 12.39 5.81 -6.50
CA SER A 259 13.02 7.13 -6.57
C SER A 259 13.83 7.44 -5.32
N THR A 260 15.01 8.04 -5.50
CA THR A 260 15.67 8.83 -4.46
C THR A 260 15.23 10.30 -4.58
N ARG A 261 15.93 11.24 -3.94
CA ARG A 261 15.66 12.69 -4.13
C ARG A 261 16.04 13.20 -5.52
N THR A 262 16.93 12.50 -6.24
CA THR A 262 17.54 12.99 -7.49
C THR A 262 17.75 11.90 -8.55
N ALA A 263 17.25 10.68 -8.34
CA ALA A 263 17.38 9.60 -9.30
C ALA A 263 16.16 8.68 -9.25
N PHE A 264 16.06 7.82 -10.25
CA PHE A 264 15.08 6.75 -10.35
C PHE A 264 15.75 5.40 -10.60
N ALA A 265 15.04 4.34 -10.25
CA ALA A 265 15.34 2.96 -10.62
C ALA A 265 14.04 2.24 -11.00
N ALA A 266 14.07 1.44 -12.07
CA ALA A 266 12.93 0.68 -12.55
C ALA A 266 13.25 -0.81 -12.61
N LEU A 267 12.29 -1.63 -12.18
CA LEU A 267 12.40 -3.08 -12.09
C LEU A 267 11.55 -3.75 -13.17
N LYS A 268 12.12 -4.70 -13.90
CA LYS A 268 11.40 -5.54 -14.88
C LYS A 268 10.88 -6.84 -14.26
N ALA A 269 10.03 -7.56 -15.00
CA ALA A 269 9.43 -8.81 -14.54
C ALA A 269 10.46 -9.94 -14.33
N ASP A 270 11.56 -9.93 -15.07
CA ASP A 270 12.71 -10.84 -14.90
C ASP A 270 13.63 -10.44 -13.74
N GLY A 271 13.33 -9.32 -13.07
CA GLY A 271 14.10 -8.76 -11.98
C GLY A 271 15.33 -7.96 -12.41
N SER A 272 15.52 -7.66 -13.70
CA SER A 272 16.57 -6.72 -14.13
C SER A 272 16.23 -5.27 -13.78
N ILE A 273 17.26 -4.45 -13.56
CA ILE A 273 17.13 -3.07 -13.07
C ILE A 273 17.69 -2.08 -14.10
N THR A 274 17.00 -0.96 -14.29
CA THR A 274 17.53 0.22 -14.99
C THR A 274 17.46 1.41 -14.08
N ALA A 275 18.58 2.08 -13.82
CA ALA A 275 18.64 3.29 -13.00
C ALA A 275 19.10 4.49 -13.84
N TRP A 276 18.59 5.69 -13.51
CA TRP A 276 18.93 6.93 -14.21
C TRP A 276 18.75 8.15 -13.29
N GLY A 277 19.35 9.29 -13.68
CA GLY A 277 19.46 10.49 -12.84
C GLY A 277 20.71 10.48 -11.94
N SER A 278 20.88 11.54 -11.16
CA SER A 278 22.09 11.79 -10.38
C SER A 278 22.23 10.86 -9.17
N GLY A 279 23.38 10.20 -9.07
CA GLY A 279 23.65 9.19 -8.04
C GLY A 279 23.04 7.82 -8.33
N SER A 280 22.72 7.52 -9.59
CA SER A 280 22.24 6.20 -10.04
C SER A 280 23.35 5.25 -10.50
N THR A 281 24.62 5.68 -10.45
CA THR A 281 25.77 4.89 -10.88
C THR A 281 25.92 3.61 -10.03
N GLY A 282 26.41 2.54 -10.66
CA GLY A 282 26.66 1.25 -9.99
C GLY A 282 25.43 0.35 -9.85
N ALA A 283 24.32 0.65 -10.53
CA ALA A 283 23.18 -0.25 -10.56
C ALA A 283 23.58 -1.66 -11.08
N PRO A 284 23.02 -2.73 -10.50
CA PRO A 284 23.38 -4.09 -10.89
C PRO A 284 23.02 -4.41 -12.34
N SER A 285 23.86 -5.18 -13.01
CA SER A 285 23.68 -5.62 -14.40
C SER A 285 23.00 -6.99 -14.52
N ASP A 286 22.90 -7.74 -13.42
CA ASP A 286 22.22 -9.03 -13.35
C ASP A 286 20.72 -8.87 -13.02
N SER A 287 20.03 -10.00 -12.92
CA SER A 287 18.58 -10.09 -12.78
C SER A 287 18.15 -10.90 -11.55
N GLY A 288 16.85 -11.16 -11.39
CA GLY A 288 16.30 -11.91 -10.26
C GLY A 288 16.00 -11.06 -9.01
N TYR A 289 16.09 -9.73 -9.10
CA TYR A 289 15.64 -8.84 -8.04
C TYR A 289 14.10 -8.80 -7.98
N THR A 290 13.56 -8.78 -6.77
CA THR A 290 12.10 -8.79 -6.52
C THR A 290 11.58 -7.44 -6.06
N LYS A 291 12.46 -6.63 -5.45
CA LYS A 291 12.12 -5.33 -4.89
C LYS A 291 13.35 -4.42 -4.77
N ILE A 292 13.14 -3.13 -4.97
CA ILE A 292 14.12 -2.06 -4.71
C ILE A 292 13.63 -1.23 -3.52
N TYR A 293 14.59 -0.70 -2.78
CA TYR A 293 14.45 0.20 -1.64
C TYR A 293 15.36 1.39 -1.85
N SER A 294 15.02 2.53 -1.27
CA SER A 294 15.67 3.82 -1.49
C SER A 294 15.88 4.55 -0.17
N THR A 295 17.04 5.19 -0.04
CA THR A 295 17.27 6.31 0.89
C THR A 295 17.07 7.62 0.11
N TYR A 296 17.49 8.75 0.67
CA TYR A 296 17.49 10.03 -0.04
C TYR A 296 18.43 10.04 -1.25
N SER A 297 19.45 9.17 -1.29
CA SER A 297 20.54 9.26 -2.27
C SER A 297 21.13 7.91 -2.69
N ALA A 298 20.58 6.79 -2.22
CA ALA A 298 21.05 5.45 -2.55
C ALA A 298 19.89 4.48 -2.73
N PHE A 299 20.17 3.36 -3.37
CA PHE A 299 19.25 2.26 -3.59
C PHE A 299 19.81 0.95 -3.03
N ALA A 300 18.92 0.04 -2.67
CA ALA A 300 19.22 -1.34 -2.33
C ALA A 300 18.18 -2.27 -2.98
N ALA A 301 18.61 -3.35 -3.63
CA ALA A 301 17.73 -4.32 -4.26
C ALA A 301 17.85 -5.69 -3.60
N LEU A 302 16.71 -6.36 -3.43
CA LEU A 302 16.57 -7.65 -2.76
C LEU A 302 16.18 -8.74 -3.78
N LYS A 303 16.94 -9.85 -3.81
CA LYS A 303 16.60 -11.04 -4.61
C LYS A 303 15.71 -12.02 -3.86
N ALA A 304 15.15 -13.00 -4.58
CA ALA A 304 14.28 -14.03 -4.01
C ALA A 304 14.98 -14.95 -3.00
N ASP A 305 16.29 -15.17 -3.15
CA ASP A 305 17.12 -15.89 -2.17
C ASP A 305 17.45 -15.04 -0.93
N GLY A 306 17.09 -13.76 -0.95
CA GLY A 306 17.35 -12.81 0.11
C GLY A 306 18.74 -12.18 0.06
N SER A 307 19.49 -12.29 -1.03
CA SER A 307 20.73 -11.50 -1.23
C SER A 307 20.43 -10.04 -1.58
N ILE A 308 21.33 -9.14 -1.19
CA ILE A 308 21.17 -7.68 -1.32
C ILE A 308 22.31 -7.07 -2.15
N THR A 309 21.95 -6.14 -3.03
CA THR A 309 22.91 -5.29 -3.73
C THR A 309 22.55 -3.83 -3.53
N ALA A 310 23.50 -2.98 -3.15
CA ALA A 310 23.30 -1.55 -2.98
C ALA A 310 24.12 -0.74 -3.99
N TRP A 311 23.61 0.42 -4.37
CA TRP A 311 24.27 1.36 -5.27
C TRP A 311 23.85 2.82 -5.01
N GLY A 312 24.59 3.77 -5.58
CA GLY A 312 24.41 5.20 -5.38
C GLY A 312 25.44 5.80 -4.41
N VAL A 313 25.04 6.80 -3.62
CA VAL A 313 26.00 7.50 -2.74
C VAL A 313 26.44 6.59 -1.58
N SER A 314 27.71 6.17 -1.60
CA SER A 314 28.33 5.24 -0.64
C SER A 314 28.00 5.57 0.83
N GLY A 315 28.36 6.76 1.32
CA GLY A 315 28.09 7.19 2.71
C GLY A 315 26.61 7.42 3.07
N ARG A 316 25.67 7.06 2.17
CA ARG A 316 24.22 7.14 2.36
C ARG A 316 23.52 5.81 2.06
N GLY A 317 24.27 4.71 2.16
CA GLY A 317 23.79 3.33 1.97
C GLY A 317 23.99 2.78 0.55
N GLY A 318 24.72 3.49 -0.31
CA GLY A 318 24.99 3.08 -1.69
C GLY A 318 26.17 2.11 -1.87
N SER A 319 26.80 1.71 -0.77
CA SER A 319 27.85 0.68 -0.70
C SER A 319 27.65 -0.18 0.53
N ASP A 320 28.44 -1.24 0.64
CA ASP A 320 28.55 -2.06 1.87
C ASP A 320 27.23 -2.73 2.30
N ALA A 321 26.40 -3.08 1.32
CA ALA A 321 25.28 -3.98 1.55
C ALA A 321 25.77 -5.28 2.21
N PRO A 322 25.01 -5.85 3.15
CA PRO A 322 25.45 -7.02 3.88
C PRO A 322 25.61 -8.22 2.96
N ALA A 323 26.69 -8.98 3.18
CA ALA A 323 26.95 -10.22 2.46
C ALA A 323 25.99 -11.34 2.91
N GLY A 324 25.80 -12.33 2.03
CA GLY A 324 24.96 -13.50 2.30
C GLY A 324 23.53 -13.37 1.78
N ASN A 325 22.66 -14.21 2.30
CA ASN A 325 21.28 -14.39 1.82
C ASN A 325 20.30 -14.56 3.01
N GLY A 326 19.02 -14.84 2.71
CA GLY A 326 17.98 -15.04 3.72
C GLY A 326 17.37 -13.76 4.31
N TYR A 327 17.74 -12.58 3.79
CA TYR A 327 17.04 -11.35 4.11
C TYR A 327 15.66 -11.36 3.46
N THR A 328 14.63 -10.97 4.21
CA THR A 328 13.24 -10.98 3.76
C THR A 328 12.72 -9.58 3.47
N LYS A 329 13.33 -8.56 4.09
CA LYS A 329 12.88 -7.18 3.95
C LYS A 329 13.98 -6.17 4.31
N ILE A 330 14.02 -5.07 3.57
CA ILE A 330 14.86 -3.90 3.86
C ILE A 330 13.98 -2.74 4.34
N TYR A 331 14.54 -1.92 5.22
CA TYR A 331 13.97 -0.71 5.77
C TYR A 331 14.97 0.43 5.59
N SER A 332 14.51 1.69 5.48
CA SER A 332 15.39 2.84 5.30
C SER A 332 15.02 4.05 6.17
N THR A 333 16.06 4.71 6.67
CA THR A 333 16.01 6.10 7.13
C THR A 333 16.40 7.03 5.97
N ALA A 334 16.69 8.30 6.25
CA ALA A 334 17.12 9.24 5.23
C ALA A 334 18.43 8.81 4.54
N PHE A 335 19.37 8.21 5.27
CA PHE A 335 20.72 7.89 4.76
C PHE A 335 21.27 6.53 5.18
N ALA A 336 20.45 5.66 5.77
CA ALA A 336 20.85 4.31 6.13
C ALA A 336 19.77 3.28 5.79
N PHE A 337 20.19 2.02 5.72
CA PHE A 337 19.32 0.87 5.54
C PHE A 337 19.48 -0.11 6.72
N ALA A 338 18.42 -0.87 6.98
CA ALA A 338 18.41 -2.01 7.88
C ALA A 338 17.68 -3.19 7.21
N ALA A 339 18.31 -4.35 7.15
CA ALA A 339 17.74 -5.56 6.58
C ALA A 339 17.40 -6.59 7.66
N LEU A 340 16.22 -7.19 7.54
CA LEU A 340 15.66 -8.20 8.45
C LEU A 340 15.70 -9.58 7.80
N LYS A 341 16.19 -10.59 8.52
CA LYS A 341 16.14 -12.00 8.11
C LYS A 341 14.90 -12.72 8.64
N ALA A 342 14.64 -13.91 8.11
CA ALA A 342 13.51 -14.75 8.54
C ALA A 342 13.61 -15.22 10.00
N ASP A 343 14.83 -15.39 10.52
CA ASP A 343 15.09 -15.67 11.95
C ASP A 343 14.93 -14.43 12.84
N GLY A 344 14.64 -13.27 12.25
CA GLY A 344 14.49 -12.00 12.95
C GLY A 344 15.79 -11.26 13.21
N SER A 345 16.96 -11.75 12.81
CA SER A 345 18.21 -11.00 12.93
C SER A 345 18.26 -9.78 12.00
N ILE A 346 18.97 -8.73 12.42
CA ILE A 346 19.03 -7.43 11.73
C ILE A 346 20.47 -7.09 11.35
N THR A 347 20.66 -6.54 10.16
CA THR A 347 21.94 -5.92 9.76
C THR A 347 21.69 -4.52 9.21
N ALA A 348 22.45 -3.53 9.65
CA ALA A 348 22.35 -2.16 9.16
C ALA A 348 23.61 -1.74 8.39
N TRP A 349 23.45 -0.81 7.45
CA TRP A 349 24.54 -0.19 6.70
C TRP A 349 24.17 1.22 6.23
N GLY A 350 25.16 1.99 5.81
CA GLY A 350 25.01 3.40 5.40
C GLY A 350 25.52 4.35 6.47
N ASN A 351 24.90 5.53 6.61
CA ASN A 351 25.42 6.54 7.54
C ASN A 351 25.22 6.13 9.01
N PRO A 352 26.28 6.00 9.82
CA PRO A 352 26.18 5.59 11.23
C PRO A 352 25.24 6.46 12.06
N TYR A 353 25.31 7.78 11.88
CA TYR A 353 24.45 8.74 12.60
C TYR A 353 22.97 8.61 12.25
N TYR A 354 22.61 7.87 11.19
CA TYR A 354 21.23 7.66 10.75
C TYR A 354 20.78 6.20 10.97
N GLY A 355 21.49 5.47 11.83
CA GLY A 355 21.22 4.06 12.13
C GLY A 355 21.84 3.07 11.14
N GLY A 356 22.85 3.50 10.39
CA GLY A 356 23.65 2.64 9.49
C GLY A 356 24.67 1.77 10.20
N SER A 357 24.76 1.87 11.53
CA SER A 357 25.54 1.02 12.42
C SER A 357 24.69 0.65 13.63
N ASP A 358 25.23 -0.24 14.49
CA ASP A 358 24.68 -0.53 15.82
C ASP A 358 23.24 -1.08 15.80
N ALA A 359 22.91 -1.83 14.73
CA ALA A 359 21.71 -2.65 14.72
C ALA A 359 21.70 -3.59 15.93
N PRO A 360 20.55 -3.80 16.58
CA PRO A 360 20.50 -4.54 17.82
C PRO A 360 20.79 -6.02 17.60
N ASP A 361 21.55 -6.60 18.51
CA ASP A 361 21.81 -8.03 18.53
C ASP A 361 20.55 -8.86 18.82
N GLY A 362 20.65 -10.15 18.48
CA GLY A 362 19.65 -11.17 18.74
C GLY A 362 18.79 -11.54 17.54
N SER A 363 17.96 -12.55 17.74
CA SER A 363 16.93 -13.01 16.82
C SER A 363 15.55 -12.58 17.33
N ASP A 364 14.49 -12.93 16.61
CA ASP A 364 13.08 -12.77 17.02
C ASP A 364 12.48 -11.36 16.82
N TYR A 365 13.18 -10.45 16.13
CA TYR A 365 12.54 -9.23 15.64
C TYR A 365 11.60 -9.58 14.49
N THR A 366 10.37 -9.06 14.57
CA THR A 366 9.32 -9.34 13.59
C THR A 366 9.13 -8.20 12.59
N LYS A 367 9.50 -6.98 12.99
CA LYS A 367 9.30 -5.78 12.18
C LYS A 367 10.23 -4.65 12.60
N ILE A 368 10.65 -3.84 11.64
CA ILE A 368 11.40 -2.60 11.85
C ILE A 368 10.52 -1.42 11.43
N TYR A 369 10.66 -0.30 12.14
CA TYR A 369 10.01 0.98 11.90
C TYR A 369 11.10 2.05 11.82
N SER A 370 10.81 3.17 11.14
CA SER A 370 11.83 4.18 10.83
C SER A 370 11.29 5.60 10.99
N THR A 371 12.09 6.46 11.63
CA THR A 371 12.01 7.92 11.47
C THR A 371 12.94 8.34 10.33
N ARG A 372 13.23 9.64 10.18
CA ARG A 372 14.25 10.11 9.23
C ARG A 372 15.67 9.69 9.60
N THR A 373 15.92 9.36 10.86
CA THR A 373 17.25 9.35 11.49
C THR A 373 17.48 8.15 12.41
N ALA A 374 16.43 7.41 12.76
CA ALA A 374 16.52 6.26 13.64
C ALA A 374 15.60 5.13 13.21
N PHE A 375 15.89 3.94 13.72
CA PHE A 375 15.09 2.74 13.57
C PHE A 375 14.57 2.27 14.92
N ALA A 376 13.44 1.56 14.91
CA ALA A 376 12.91 0.82 16.05
C ALA A 376 12.46 -0.58 15.60
N ALA A 377 13.01 -1.62 16.20
CA ALA A 377 12.66 -3.02 15.96
C ALA A 377 11.74 -3.57 17.05
N LEU A 378 10.68 -4.25 16.62
CA LEU A 378 9.67 -4.85 17.48
C LEU A 378 9.84 -6.38 17.50
N LYS A 379 9.97 -6.96 18.69
CA LYS A 379 10.01 -8.41 18.90
C LYS A 379 8.62 -9.04 18.99
N ALA A 380 8.57 -10.37 18.86
CA ALA A 380 7.31 -11.13 18.97
C ALA A 380 6.64 -11.00 20.35
N ASP A 381 7.41 -10.83 21.42
CA ASP A 381 6.90 -10.56 22.78
C ASP A 381 6.41 -9.12 22.96
N GLY A 382 6.60 -8.27 21.95
CA GLY A 382 6.24 -6.87 21.96
C GLY A 382 7.26 -5.96 22.65
N SER A 383 8.48 -6.42 22.94
CA SER A 383 9.58 -5.54 23.36
C SER A 383 10.19 -4.79 22.18
N ILE A 384 10.77 -3.62 22.45
CA ILE A 384 11.28 -2.68 21.44
C ILE A 384 12.76 -2.41 21.66
N LYS A 385 13.54 -2.38 20.58
CA LYS A 385 14.90 -1.84 20.54
C LYS A 385 14.99 -0.76 19.49
N ALA A 386 15.48 0.42 19.85
CA ALA A 386 15.79 1.49 18.91
C ALA A 386 17.30 1.68 18.75
N TRP A 387 17.69 2.26 17.63
CA TRP A 387 19.05 2.68 17.34
C TRP A 387 19.06 3.79 16.28
N GLY A 388 20.16 4.54 16.19
CA GLY A 388 20.31 5.68 15.28
C GLY A 388 20.53 6.98 16.05
N TYR A 389 20.08 8.10 15.49
CA TYR A 389 20.35 9.42 16.06
C TYR A 389 19.54 9.72 17.31
N GLY A 390 20.16 10.47 18.24
CA GLY A 390 19.46 11.21 19.29
C GLY A 390 18.57 10.36 20.19
N SER A 391 17.55 11.01 20.76
CA SER A 391 16.57 10.37 21.64
C SER A 391 15.70 9.36 20.89
N GLU A 392 15.55 9.47 19.57
CA GLU A 392 14.82 8.48 18.77
C GLU A 392 15.50 7.11 18.79
N GLY A 393 16.83 7.12 18.79
CA GLY A 393 17.67 5.93 18.80
C GLY A 393 17.95 5.36 20.19
N THR A 394 17.81 6.13 21.26
CA THR A 394 18.20 5.70 22.61
C THR A 394 17.04 5.46 23.59
N ASP A 395 15.90 6.14 23.40
CA ASP A 395 14.89 6.26 24.46
C ASP A 395 13.69 5.33 24.25
N ALA A 396 13.89 4.21 23.54
CA ALA A 396 12.84 3.22 23.34
C ALA A 396 12.25 2.74 24.69
N PRO A 397 10.92 2.59 24.78
CA PRO A 397 10.28 2.26 26.04
C PRO A 397 10.67 0.87 26.54
N ALA A 398 10.90 0.75 27.85
CA ALA A 398 11.13 -0.52 28.50
C ALA A 398 9.86 -1.38 28.57
N GLY A 399 10.04 -2.69 28.71
CA GLY A 399 8.94 -3.66 28.84
C GLY A 399 8.53 -4.29 27.51
N ASN A 400 7.35 -4.89 27.51
CA ASN A 400 6.84 -5.72 26.42
C ASN A 400 5.32 -5.47 26.19
N GLY A 401 4.72 -6.26 25.29
CA GLY A 401 3.29 -6.19 24.96
C GLY A 401 2.92 -5.07 23.99
N TYR A 402 3.89 -4.37 23.39
CA TYR A 402 3.63 -3.47 22.28
C TYR A 402 3.29 -4.28 21.03
N THR A 403 2.27 -3.85 20.29
CA THR A 403 1.77 -4.55 19.11
C THR A 403 2.13 -3.81 17.82
N LYS A 404 2.36 -2.49 17.92
CA LYS A 404 2.61 -1.64 16.76
C LYS A 404 3.36 -0.37 17.14
N ILE A 405 4.19 0.10 16.22
CA ILE A 405 4.91 1.38 16.32
C ILE A 405 4.46 2.28 15.16
N TYR A 406 4.41 3.58 15.42
CA TYR A 406 4.08 4.65 14.49
C TYR A 406 5.18 5.70 14.56
N SER A 407 5.33 6.52 13.51
CA SER A 407 6.46 7.45 13.39
C SER A 407 6.02 8.80 12.82
N THR A 408 6.70 9.86 13.29
CA THR A 408 6.79 11.18 12.63
C THR A 408 8.20 11.32 12.03
N TYR A 409 8.65 12.53 11.69
CA TYR A 409 10.01 12.70 11.17
C TYR A 409 11.10 12.36 12.17
N TYR A 410 10.90 12.63 13.47
CA TYR A 410 11.91 12.48 14.52
C TYR A 410 11.32 11.96 15.85
N ALA A 411 10.18 11.26 15.80
CA ALA A 411 9.62 10.62 16.98
C ALA A 411 8.88 9.33 16.64
N PHE A 412 8.72 8.49 17.66
CA PHE A 412 7.95 7.25 17.60
C PHE A 412 6.83 7.25 18.64
N ALA A 413 5.78 6.47 18.36
CA ALA A 413 4.72 6.15 19.30
C ALA A 413 4.39 4.65 19.21
N ALA A 414 4.47 3.92 20.33
CA ALA A 414 4.15 2.50 20.41
C ALA A 414 2.81 2.27 21.11
N LEU A 415 2.02 1.35 20.56
CA LEU A 415 0.67 1.00 21.00
C LEU A 415 0.63 -0.43 21.54
N LYS A 416 0.08 -0.63 22.74
CA LYS A 416 -0.18 -1.94 23.34
C LYS A 416 -1.56 -2.48 22.99
N ALA A 417 -1.79 -3.77 23.26
CA ALA A 417 -3.07 -4.44 23.00
C ALA A 417 -4.23 -3.88 23.84
N ASP A 418 -3.96 -3.40 25.06
CA ASP A 418 -4.95 -2.69 25.88
C ASP A 418 -5.25 -1.28 25.37
N GLY A 419 -4.51 -0.81 24.36
CA GLY A 419 -4.64 0.51 23.78
C GLY A 419 -3.87 1.60 24.51
N SER A 420 -2.98 1.28 25.44
CA SER A 420 -2.06 2.27 26.02
C SER A 420 -0.95 2.66 25.04
N ILE A 421 -0.49 3.92 25.12
CA ILE A 421 0.46 4.52 24.18
C ILE A 421 1.70 5.01 24.93
N THR A 422 2.88 4.78 24.37
CA THR A 422 4.14 5.38 24.83
C THR A 422 4.84 6.03 23.64
N ALA A 423 5.22 7.31 23.78
CA ALA A 423 6.00 8.03 22.77
C ALA A 423 7.42 8.31 23.25
N TRP A 424 8.35 8.38 22.31
CA TRP A 424 9.75 8.74 22.54
C TRP A 424 10.35 9.41 21.31
N GLY A 425 11.50 10.07 21.47
CA GLY A 425 12.18 10.87 20.44
C GLY A 425 12.06 12.36 20.70
N ASP A 426 12.11 13.16 19.63
CA ASP A 426 12.06 14.62 19.73
C ASP A 426 10.67 15.10 20.16
N SER A 427 10.60 15.86 21.27
CA SER A 427 9.35 16.35 21.83
C SER A 427 8.62 17.33 20.89
N GLU A 428 9.33 18.09 20.06
CA GLU A 428 8.70 18.98 19.07
C GLU A 428 7.97 18.20 17.97
N TYR A 429 8.30 16.91 17.80
CA TYR A 429 7.74 16.02 16.79
C TYR A 429 6.79 14.97 17.38
N GLY A 430 6.35 15.16 18.63
CA GLY A 430 5.45 14.24 19.34
C GLY A 430 6.16 13.08 20.06
N GLY A 431 7.47 13.19 20.28
CA GLY A 431 8.25 12.23 21.09
C GLY A 431 7.96 12.29 22.58
N SER A 432 7.12 13.22 23.02
CA SER A 432 6.57 13.25 24.37
C SER A 432 5.10 13.70 24.33
N GLY A 433 4.39 13.59 25.45
CA GLY A 433 3.00 14.05 25.55
C GLY A 433 1.96 13.10 24.94
N ALA A 434 2.31 11.82 24.75
CA ALA A 434 1.33 10.80 24.41
C ALA A 434 0.18 10.76 25.44
N PRO A 435 -1.06 10.51 25.00
CA PRO A 435 -2.21 10.58 25.90
C PRO A 435 -2.18 9.48 26.96
N ALA A 436 -2.56 9.84 28.18
CA ALA A 436 -2.72 8.89 29.27
C ALA A 436 -3.94 7.97 29.05
N GLY A 437 -3.91 6.81 29.69
CA GLY A 437 -4.99 5.83 29.67
C GLY A 437 -4.84 4.76 28.58
N ASN A 438 -5.94 4.06 28.32
CA ASN A 438 -6.01 2.90 27.44
C ASN A 438 -7.22 2.99 26.48
N GLY A 439 -7.45 1.95 25.69
CA GLY A 439 -8.58 1.85 24.75
C GLY A 439 -8.37 2.56 23.40
N TYR A 440 -7.17 3.10 23.13
CA TYR A 440 -6.83 3.56 21.79
C TYR A 440 -6.64 2.36 20.87
N THR A 441 -7.24 2.42 19.69
CA THR A 441 -7.22 1.31 18.73
C THR A 441 -6.27 1.58 17.56
N LYS A 442 -5.99 2.86 17.29
CA LYS A 442 -5.15 3.27 16.15
C LYS A 442 -4.50 4.63 16.40
N ILE A 443 -3.33 4.81 15.81
CA ILE A 443 -2.59 6.09 15.76
C ILE A 443 -2.41 6.47 14.29
N TYR A 444 -2.50 7.77 14.02
CA TYR A 444 -2.20 8.43 12.76
C TYR A 444 -1.11 9.47 13.01
N SER A 445 -0.35 9.85 11.98
CA SER A 445 0.72 10.84 12.12
C SER A 445 0.82 11.79 10.94
N THR A 446 1.21 13.02 11.25
CA THR A 446 1.78 13.99 10.30
C THR A 446 3.32 13.88 10.35
N GLY A 447 4.02 14.82 9.69
CA GLY A 447 5.47 14.93 9.85
C GLY A 447 5.93 15.30 11.26
N TYR A 448 5.06 15.88 12.09
CA TYR A 448 5.42 16.56 13.35
C TYR A 448 4.49 16.23 14.53
N ALA A 449 3.40 15.50 14.29
CA ALA A 449 2.38 15.25 15.30
C ALA A 449 1.72 13.88 15.11
N PHE A 450 1.08 13.40 16.17
CA PHE A 450 0.29 12.18 16.20
C PHE A 450 -1.16 12.48 16.59
N ALA A 451 -2.07 11.60 16.16
CA ALA A 451 -3.46 11.57 16.59
C ALA A 451 -3.88 10.11 16.87
N ALA A 452 -4.35 9.82 18.08
CA ALA A 452 -4.85 8.52 18.48
C ALA A 452 -6.38 8.51 18.54
N VAL A 453 -6.98 7.38 18.17
CA VAL A 453 -8.43 7.20 18.08
C VAL A 453 -8.87 6.01 18.93
N LYS A 454 -9.93 6.20 19.73
CA LYS A 454 -10.60 5.14 20.50
C LYS A 454 -11.74 4.50 19.71
N ALA A 455 -12.23 3.35 20.17
CA ALA A 455 -13.32 2.63 19.52
C ALA A 455 -14.64 3.44 19.45
N ASP A 456 -14.85 4.35 20.41
CA ASP A 456 -15.99 5.27 20.44
C ASP A 456 -15.86 6.48 19.50
N GLY A 457 -14.74 6.57 18.76
CA GLY A 457 -14.44 7.67 17.85
C GLY A 457 -13.74 8.87 18.49
N SER A 458 -13.51 8.87 19.81
CA SER A 458 -12.78 9.94 20.50
C SER A 458 -11.35 10.05 19.96
N ILE A 459 -10.90 11.28 19.73
CA ILE A 459 -9.58 11.59 19.17
C ILE A 459 -8.77 12.36 20.20
N THR A 460 -7.48 12.03 20.31
CA THR A 460 -6.51 12.83 21.06
C THR A 460 -5.25 13.00 20.23
N ALA A 461 -4.82 14.25 20.05
CA ALA A 461 -3.63 14.61 19.29
C ALA A 461 -2.54 15.22 20.18
N TRP A 462 -1.28 15.02 19.79
CA TRP A 462 -0.10 15.57 20.46
C TRP A 462 1.08 15.78 19.47
N GLY A 463 2.09 16.54 19.90
CA GLY A 463 3.20 17.01 19.05
C GLY A 463 3.04 18.49 18.69
N ASP A 464 3.66 18.94 17.60
CA ASP A 464 3.62 20.36 17.18
C ASP A 464 2.17 20.85 16.96
N PRO A 465 1.68 21.81 17.77
CA PRO A 465 0.32 22.35 17.67
C PRO A 465 -0.02 22.89 16.27
N SER A 466 0.94 23.53 15.61
CA SER A 466 0.77 24.14 14.29
C SER A 466 0.74 23.12 13.14
N ARG A 467 1.08 21.85 13.44
CA ARG A 467 1.19 20.75 12.47
C ARG A 467 0.28 19.57 12.80
N GLY A 468 -0.79 19.81 13.56
CA GLY A 468 -1.81 18.81 13.90
C GLY A 468 -1.68 18.20 15.29
N GLY A 469 -0.83 18.75 16.16
CA GLY A 469 -0.65 18.29 17.55
C GLY A 469 -1.70 18.81 18.53
N THR A 470 -2.74 19.48 18.06
CA THR A 470 -3.83 19.99 18.90
C THR A 470 -5.11 19.20 18.64
N THR A 471 -5.72 18.68 19.70
CA THR A 471 -7.03 18.02 19.63
C THR A 471 -8.10 19.08 19.36
N PRO A 472 -8.93 18.94 18.31
CA PRO A 472 -10.07 19.83 18.11
C PRO A 472 -10.98 19.81 19.34
N ALA A 473 -11.54 20.97 19.71
CA ALA A 473 -12.60 21.01 20.71
C ALA A 473 -13.80 20.20 20.19
N SER A 474 -14.45 19.42 21.06
CA SER A 474 -15.72 18.79 20.73
C SER A 474 -16.79 19.87 20.54
N ASP A 475 -17.44 19.89 19.38
CA ASP A 475 -18.67 20.66 19.15
C ASP A 475 -19.87 20.04 19.89
#